data_AF-A0A3B0UPB3-F1
#
_entry.id   AF-A0A3B0UPB3-F1
#
_cell.length_a   1.000
_cell.length_b   1.000
_cell.length_c   1.000
_cell.angle_alpha   90.00
_cell.angle_beta   90.00
_cell.angle_gamma   90.00
#
_symmetry.space_group_name_H-M   'P 1'
#
loop_
_entity.id
_entity.type
_entity.pdbx_description
1 polymer ?
#
loop_
_entity_poly.entity_id
_entity_poly.type
_entity_poly.pdbx_seq_one_letter_code
_entity_poly.pdbx_strand_id
1 'polypeptide(L)'
;MSHSAERFPGLSKRDEGLNDLEKAKSIVRESYRGYTRTRHMLEKRNLLEPAISAVSKEYKKVFEPEYEGGARFEMTHKDWEMLAILWLYDAETAYHSVETYRIARDKVTLPLLGEIVLADEFHNEGVSLDTFFRACIFHDIGKIAIPIEVLTNPLSDTDCARLLFAFPEETLALCLAHKIQLPQKMLTDASPEEFVDYLYKTYKVRPLTILPVKFLLTKDQFRVASEKLARNGLTLDSTFSEVLDIHELKSQEILESEGYDTEAQIAGSHHTDNRDTRFRITIGTLQLTIDLSDIIHLADIEQAVGSARYYKPAKSQIVVLDTLIEHVRSRGNGLRALAHVWVADEVANMSKETLSEVEKGDEASLLENIFKFIHEEQKKSDKYGNLSEYLRSEV
;
A
#
# COMPACT_ATOMS: atom_id res chain seq x y z
N MET A 1 -15.16 41.18 -5.04
CA MET A 1 -16.31 40.74 -4.23
C MET A 1 -15.77 39.84 -3.14
N SER A 2 -15.75 40.36 -1.90
CA SER A 2 -15.28 39.68 -0.70
C SER A 2 -16.37 38.74 -0.18
N HIS A 3 -16.04 37.48 0.05
CA HIS A 3 -16.89 36.60 0.83
C HIS A 3 -16.29 36.37 2.21
N SER A 4 -17.10 36.80 3.17
CA SER A 4 -16.95 36.81 4.60
C SER A 4 -16.90 35.41 5.17
N ALA A 5 -15.93 35.19 6.05
CA ALA A 5 -15.94 34.08 6.99
C ALA A 5 -17.13 34.25 7.96
N GLU A 6 -18.09 33.32 7.91
CA GLU A 6 -19.10 33.18 8.95
C GLU A 6 -18.50 32.49 10.18
N ARG A 7 -18.62 33.16 11.32
CA ARG A 7 -18.18 32.72 12.64
C ARG A 7 -19.21 31.72 13.20
N PHE A 8 -18.75 30.53 13.60
CA PHE A 8 -19.51 29.63 14.47
C PHE A 8 -19.37 30.08 15.94
N PRO A 9 -20.47 30.37 16.66
CA PRO A 9 -20.41 30.63 18.08
C PRO A 9 -20.58 29.32 18.88
N GLY A 10 -19.71 29.12 19.87
CA GLY A 10 -19.93 28.15 20.95
C GLY A 10 -18.87 27.07 21.08
N LEU A 11 -17.64 27.44 21.47
CA LEU A 11 -16.59 26.51 21.89
C LEU A 11 -15.83 27.06 23.09
N SER A 12 -16.14 26.56 24.29
CA SER A 12 -15.31 26.82 25.48
C SER A 12 -14.87 25.54 26.19
N LYS A 13 -14.87 24.39 25.49
CA LYS A 13 -14.34 23.10 25.98
C LYS A 13 -13.65 22.22 24.91
N ARG A 14 -13.41 22.72 23.68
CA ARG A 14 -12.73 21.93 22.61
C ARG A 14 -11.19 22.04 22.62
N ASP A 15 -10.60 22.94 23.41
CA ASP A 15 -9.16 23.22 23.29
C ASP A 15 -8.24 22.22 23.99
N GLU A 16 -8.70 21.52 25.04
CA GLU A 16 -7.84 20.59 25.78
C GLU A 16 -7.51 19.31 24.98
N GLY A 17 -8.50 18.72 24.29
CA GLY A 17 -8.30 17.50 23.51
C GLY A 17 -7.47 17.69 22.23
N LEU A 18 -7.58 18.86 21.59
CA LEU A 18 -6.74 19.23 20.44
C LEU A 18 -5.27 19.37 20.85
N ASN A 19 -5.02 19.94 22.02
CA ASN A 19 -3.67 20.07 22.56
C ASN A 19 -3.03 18.70 22.87
N ASP A 20 -3.80 17.75 23.38
CA ASP A 20 -3.28 16.42 23.71
C ASP A 20 -2.95 15.57 22.48
N LEU A 21 -3.75 15.66 21.41
CA LEU A 21 -3.43 14.99 20.15
C LEU A 21 -2.17 15.56 19.49
N GLU A 22 -1.98 16.88 19.49
CA GLU A 22 -0.77 17.48 18.92
C GLU A 22 0.49 17.14 19.74
N LYS A 23 0.39 17.07 21.08
CA LYS A 23 1.46 16.53 21.92
C LYS A 23 1.76 15.07 21.59
N ALA A 24 0.72 14.26 21.40
CA ALA A 24 0.87 12.84 21.05
C ALA A 24 1.58 12.67 19.70
N LYS A 25 1.19 13.43 18.68
CA LYS A 25 1.87 13.44 17.36
C LYS A 25 3.33 13.83 17.46
N SER A 26 3.67 14.90 18.20
CA SER A 26 5.07 15.29 18.44
C SER A 26 5.86 14.16 19.07
N ILE A 27 5.33 13.50 20.11
CA ILE A 27 5.98 12.34 20.74
C ILE A 27 6.21 11.21 19.74
N VAL A 28 5.20 10.84 18.97
CA VAL A 28 5.28 9.72 18.02
C VAL A 28 6.30 10.01 16.92
N ARG A 29 6.26 11.20 16.32
CA ARG A 29 7.15 11.60 15.22
C ARG A 29 8.61 11.78 15.66
N GLU A 30 8.82 12.34 16.85
CA GLU A 30 10.14 12.52 17.46
C GLU A 30 10.67 11.25 18.15
N SER A 31 9.84 10.22 18.34
CA SER A 31 10.30 8.98 18.96
C SER A 31 11.16 8.19 17.98
N TYR A 32 12.46 8.32 18.12
CA TYR A 32 13.46 7.48 17.41
C TYR A 32 13.43 6.02 17.88
N ARG A 33 12.63 5.69 18.89
CA ARG A 33 12.89 4.58 19.82
C ARG A 33 12.04 3.33 19.57
N GLY A 34 11.38 3.26 18.41
CA GLY A 34 10.54 2.13 17.99
C GLY A 34 9.16 2.13 18.64
N TYR A 35 8.29 1.24 18.15
CA TYR A 35 6.89 1.11 18.54
C TYR A 35 6.68 1.05 20.05
N THR A 36 7.29 0.06 20.72
CA THR A 36 7.09 -0.23 22.15
C THR A 36 7.41 0.95 23.05
N ARG A 37 8.47 1.71 22.72
CA ARG A 37 8.87 2.88 23.50
C ARG A 37 7.93 4.06 23.27
N THR A 38 7.48 4.25 22.04
CA THR A 38 6.47 5.26 21.69
C THR A 38 5.19 5.01 22.47
N ARG A 39 4.67 3.78 22.44
CA ARG A 39 3.51 3.34 23.23
C ARG A 39 3.68 3.69 24.72
N HIS A 40 4.78 3.24 25.33
CA HIS A 40 5.04 3.50 26.75
C HIS A 40 5.12 5.01 27.08
N MET A 41 5.66 5.83 26.17
CA MET A 41 5.72 7.28 26.35
C MET A 41 4.34 7.93 26.30
N LEU A 42 3.45 7.46 25.43
CA LEU A 42 2.06 7.92 25.35
C LEU A 42 1.27 7.51 26.60
N GLU A 43 1.41 6.25 27.05
CA GLU A 43 0.80 5.74 28.28
C GLU A 43 1.23 6.57 29.50
N LYS A 44 2.54 6.75 29.71
CA LYS A 44 3.09 7.49 30.85
C LYS A 44 2.60 8.95 30.92
N ARG A 45 2.21 9.52 29.77
CA ARG A 45 1.71 10.89 29.65
C ARG A 45 0.19 10.98 29.59
N ASN A 46 -0.53 9.86 29.70
CA ASN A 46 -1.99 9.77 29.56
C ASN A 46 -2.49 10.28 28.19
N LEU A 47 -1.71 10.08 27.13
CA LEU A 47 -2.04 10.52 25.77
C LEU A 47 -2.54 9.38 24.87
N LEU A 48 -2.34 8.12 25.28
CA LEU A 48 -2.71 6.96 24.46
C LEU A 48 -4.23 6.78 24.36
N GLU A 49 -4.95 6.76 25.48
CA GLU A 49 -6.41 6.58 25.48
C GLU A 49 -7.17 7.68 24.73
N PRO A 50 -6.81 8.98 24.85
CA PRO A 50 -7.38 10.01 23.97
C PRO A 50 -7.16 9.74 22.48
N ALA A 51 -5.97 9.25 22.09
CA ALA A 51 -5.68 8.92 20.70
C ALA A 51 -6.48 7.70 20.21
N ILE A 52 -6.57 6.64 21.03
CA ILE A 52 -7.42 5.46 20.78
C ILE A 52 -8.87 5.88 20.58
N SER A 53 -9.40 6.75 21.45
CA SER A 53 -10.77 7.25 21.35
C SER A 53 -11.01 8.05 20.07
N ALA A 54 -10.05 8.89 19.67
CA ALA A 54 -10.12 9.68 18.44
C ALA A 54 -10.12 8.78 17.20
N VAL A 55 -9.17 7.86 17.08
CA VAL A 55 -9.04 6.97 15.91
C VAL A 55 -10.21 5.98 15.83
N SER A 56 -10.68 5.46 16.97
CA SER A 56 -11.85 4.59 17.02
C SER A 56 -13.10 5.33 16.53
N LYS A 57 -13.30 6.58 16.98
CA LYS A 57 -14.42 7.39 16.49
C LYS A 57 -14.36 7.63 14.96
N GLU A 58 -13.15 7.77 14.41
CA GLU A 58 -12.91 7.99 12.98
C GLU A 58 -13.23 6.75 12.15
N TYR A 59 -12.70 5.58 12.54
CA TYR A 59 -12.72 4.37 11.70
C TYR A 59 -13.71 3.28 12.13
N LYS A 60 -14.35 3.38 13.31
CA LYS A 60 -15.21 2.31 13.85
C LYS A 60 -16.26 1.79 12.85
N LYS A 61 -16.86 2.68 12.06
CA LYS A 61 -17.88 2.32 11.07
C LYS A 61 -17.35 1.41 9.96
N VAL A 62 -16.05 1.48 9.64
CA VAL A 62 -15.43 0.64 8.59
C VAL A 62 -15.33 -0.82 9.05
N PHE A 63 -15.25 -1.06 10.36
CA PHE A 63 -15.17 -2.39 10.95
C PHE A 63 -16.53 -2.96 11.36
N GLU A 64 -17.60 -2.16 11.28
CA GLU A 64 -18.96 -2.64 11.48
C GLU A 64 -19.44 -3.33 10.17
N PRO A 65 -20.07 -4.51 10.25
CA PRO A 65 -20.60 -5.16 9.06
C PRO A 65 -21.70 -4.30 8.42
N GLU A 66 -21.57 -4.03 7.12
CA GLU A 66 -22.49 -3.17 6.37
C GLU A 66 -23.82 -3.89 6.02
N TYR A 67 -23.84 -5.22 6.11
CA TYR A 67 -24.99 -6.05 5.80
C TYR A 67 -25.06 -7.28 6.72
N GLU A 68 -26.28 -7.83 6.85
CA GLU A 68 -26.55 -9.01 7.65
C GLU A 68 -25.81 -10.23 7.04
N GLY A 69 -24.89 -10.80 7.80
CA GLY A 69 -24.05 -11.94 7.35
C GLY A 69 -22.65 -11.58 6.84
N GLY A 70 -22.28 -10.31 6.75
CA GLY A 70 -20.90 -9.91 6.43
C GLY A 70 -19.90 -10.37 7.50
N ALA A 71 -18.69 -10.74 7.09
CA ALA A 71 -17.66 -11.15 8.05
C ALA A 71 -17.35 -9.99 9.01
N ARG A 72 -17.52 -10.24 10.30
CA ARG A 72 -17.28 -9.25 11.35
C ARG A 72 -15.85 -9.38 11.83
N PHE A 73 -15.05 -8.33 11.61
CA PHE A 73 -13.76 -8.17 12.27
C PHE A 73 -13.93 -7.29 13.51
N GLU A 74 -13.71 -7.85 14.69
CA GLU A 74 -13.79 -7.09 15.94
C GLU A 74 -12.41 -6.61 16.37
N MET A 75 -12.17 -5.30 16.21
CA MET A 75 -10.97 -4.64 16.69
C MET A 75 -10.84 -4.75 18.21
N THR A 76 -9.77 -5.38 18.68
CA THR A 76 -9.42 -5.40 20.10
C THR A 76 -8.88 -4.04 20.55
N HIS A 77 -8.79 -3.81 21.86
CA HIS A 77 -8.15 -2.58 22.39
C HIS A 77 -6.71 -2.42 21.87
N LYS A 78 -5.99 -3.53 21.74
CA LYS A 78 -4.64 -3.57 21.21
C LYS A 78 -4.56 -3.21 19.72
N ASP A 79 -5.54 -3.64 18.93
CA ASP A 79 -5.62 -3.25 17.52
C ASP A 79 -5.85 -1.73 17.40
N TRP A 80 -6.74 -1.17 18.24
CA TRP A 80 -6.95 0.28 18.28
C TRP A 80 -5.72 1.06 18.74
N GLU A 81 -4.94 0.51 19.68
CA GLU A 81 -3.67 1.09 20.12
C GLU A 81 -2.67 1.20 18.96
N MET A 82 -2.47 0.10 18.23
CA MET A 82 -1.55 0.05 17.09
C MET A 82 -1.97 1.03 15.99
N LEU A 83 -3.27 1.04 15.65
CA LEU A 83 -3.81 1.95 14.64
C LEU A 83 -3.72 3.42 15.09
N ALA A 84 -3.91 3.72 16.38
CA ALA A 84 -3.73 5.06 16.92
C ALA A 84 -2.28 5.55 16.78
N ILE A 85 -1.30 4.68 17.04
CA ILE A 85 0.12 5.04 16.89
C ILE A 85 0.47 5.28 15.42
N LEU A 86 -0.02 4.44 14.50
CA LEU A 86 0.15 4.64 13.06
C LEU A 86 -0.46 5.96 12.61
N TRP A 87 -1.69 6.26 13.03
CA TRP A 87 -2.42 7.48 12.67
C TRP A 87 -1.77 8.76 13.24
N LEU A 88 -1.27 8.71 14.48
CA LEU A 88 -0.51 9.83 15.07
C LEU A 88 0.82 10.06 14.35
N TYR A 89 1.43 9.00 13.83
CA TYR A 89 2.64 9.09 13.04
C TYR A 89 2.35 9.71 11.67
N ASP A 90 1.50 9.04 10.89
CA ASP A 90 1.04 9.44 9.58
C ASP A 90 -0.42 9.00 9.34
N ALA A 91 -1.33 9.97 9.33
CA ALA A 91 -2.75 9.72 9.14
C ALA A 91 -3.07 9.18 7.72
N GLU A 92 -2.26 9.54 6.71
CA GLU A 92 -2.44 9.05 5.34
C GLU A 92 -2.13 7.54 5.25
N THR A 93 -1.05 7.07 5.87
CA THR A 93 -0.73 5.63 5.97
C THR A 93 -1.80 4.86 6.77
N ALA A 94 -2.32 5.43 7.86
CA ALA A 94 -3.39 4.79 8.61
C ALA A 94 -4.68 4.66 7.79
N TYR A 95 -5.09 5.73 7.09
CA TYR A 95 -6.23 5.70 6.17
C TYR A 95 -6.02 4.68 5.05
N HIS A 96 -4.83 4.68 4.44
CA HIS A 96 -4.44 3.70 3.43
C HIS A 96 -4.64 2.28 3.93
N SER A 97 -4.13 1.95 5.12
CA SER A 97 -4.22 0.60 5.68
C SER A 97 -5.68 0.17 5.97
N VAL A 98 -6.52 1.10 6.44
CA VAL A 98 -7.95 0.84 6.67
C VAL A 98 -8.70 0.61 5.36
N GLU A 99 -8.42 1.38 4.31
CA GLU A 99 -9.03 1.16 2.99
C GLU A 99 -8.52 -0.11 2.30
N THR A 100 -7.23 -0.44 2.44
CA THR A 100 -6.67 -1.72 1.98
C THR A 100 -7.39 -2.90 2.66
N TYR A 101 -7.62 -2.82 3.98
CA TYR A 101 -8.48 -3.78 4.68
C TYR A 101 -9.89 -3.84 4.10
N ARG A 102 -10.54 -2.71 3.84
CA ARG A 102 -11.91 -2.67 3.32
C ARG A 102 -12.00 -3.37 1.96
N ILE A 103 -11.08 -3.05 1.04
CA ILE A 103 -10.98 -3.68 -0.28
C ILE A 103 -10.77 -5.19 -0.13
N ALA A 104 -9.77 -5.60 0.68
CA ALA A 104 -9.48 -7.02 0.89
C ALA A 104 -10.66 -7.77 1.55
N ARG A 105 -11.34 -7.16 2.51
CA ARG A 105 -12.56 -7.70 3.15
C ARG A 105 -13.64 -7.93 2.11
N ASP A 106 -13.95 -6.94 1.29
CA ASP A 106 -15.00 -7.04 0.28
C ASP A 106 -14.66 -8.16 -0.72
N LYS A 107 -13.40 -8.26 -1.15
CA LYS A 107 -12.94 -9.30 -2.10
C LYS A 107 -12.86 -10.71 -1.51
N VAL A 108 -12.70 -10.83 -0.20
CA VAL A 108 -12.70 -12.14 0.48
C VAL A 108 -14.10 -12.60 0.84
N THR A 109 -15.00 -11.68 1.19
CA THR A 109 -16.30 -12.00 1.80
C THR A 109 -17.46 -11.96 0.83
N LEU A 110 -17.38 -11.19 -0.25
CA LEU A 110 -18.41 -11.14 -1.28
C LEU A 110 -18.13 -12.19 -2.36
N PRO A 111 -19.20 -12.74 -2.99
CA PRO A 111 -19.02 -13.59 -4.16
C PRO A 111 -18.33 -12.81 -5.29
N LEU A 112 -17.19 -13.33 -5.73
CA LEU A 112 -16.51 -12.88 -6.93
C LEU A 112 -17.14 -13.52 -8.18
N LEU A 113 -16.68 -13.10 -9.36
CA LEU A 113 -17.08 -13.71 -10.62
C LEU A 113 -16.97 -15.25 -10.57
N GLY A 114 -18.07 -15.93 -10.90
CA GLY A 114 -18.17 -17.39 -10.80
C GLY A 114 -18.64 -17.91 -9.43
N GLU A 115 -19.23 -17.04 -8.59
CA GLU A 115 -19.75 -17.35 -7.25
C GLU A 115 -18.67 -17.85 -6.27
N ILE A 116 -17.42 -17.45 -6.52
CA ILE A 116 -16.28 -17.82 -5.67
C ILE A 116 -16.31 -16.94 -4.42
N VAL A 117 -16.39 -17.55 -3.24
CA VAL A 117 -16.29 -16.86 -1.94
C VAL A 117 -14.99 -17.31 -1.27
N LEU A 118 -13.98 -16.45 -1.21
CA LEU A 118 -12.68 -16.83 -0.67
C LEU A 118 -12.76 -17.16 0.82
N ALA A 119 -13.65 -16.50 1.58
CA ALA A 119 -13.85 -16.77 3.01
C ALA A 119 -14.12 -18.24 3.34
N ASP A 120 -14.81 -18.97 2.46
CA ASP A 120 -15.06 -20.41 2.63
C ASP A 120 -13.75 -21.21 2.54
N GLU A 121 -12.83 -20.79 1.68
CA GLU A 121 -11.53 -21.44 1.49
C GLU A 121 -10.57 -21.17 2.65
N PHE A 122 -10.63 -19.97 3.24
CA PHE A 122 -9.93 -19.69 4.51
C PHE A 122 -10.38 -20.66 5.60
N HIS A 123 -11.69 -20.90 5.73
CA HIS A 123 -12.23 -21.83 6.72
C HIS A 123 -11.77 -23.27 6.47
N ASN A 124 -11.79 -23.72 5.21
CA ASN A 124 -11.36 -25.08 4.82
C ASN A 124 -9.89 -25.35 5.14
N GLU A 125 -9.03 -24.34 5.00
CA GLU A 125 -7.58 -24.42 5.24
C GLU A 125 -7.19 -24.06 6.68
N GLY A 126 -8.17 -23.79 7.55
CA GLY A 126 -7.95 -23.49 8.97
C GLY A 126 -7.33 -22.12 9.23
N VAL A 127 -7.44 -21.17 8.29
CA VAL A 127 -6.94 -19.81 8.45
C VAL A 127 -8.05 -18.89 8.96
N SER A 128 -7.76 -18.14 10.02
CA SER A 128 -8.71 -17.19 10.60
C SER A 128 -8.81 -15.91 9.75
N LEU A 129 -10.05 -15.50 9.43
CA LEU A 129 -10.31 -14.21 8.80
C LEU A 129 -9.85 -13.04 9.68
N ASP A 130 -9.99 -13.14 11.01
CA ASP A 130 -9.54 -12.08 11.92
C ASP A 130 -8.02 -11.87 11.83
N THR A 131 -7.26 -12.96 11.69
CA THR A 131 -5.82 -12.90 11.49
C THR A 131 -5.49 -12.24 10.16
N PHE A 132 -6.16 -12.62 9.09
CA PHE A 132 -5.96 -11.99 7.79
C PHE A 132 -6.30 -10.50 7.79
N PHE A 133 -7.46 -10.12 8.34
CA PHE A 133 -7.89 -8.73 8.41
C PHE A 133 -6.98 -7.87 9.28
N ARG A 134 -6.49 -8.41 10.40
CA ARG A 134 -5.47 -7.75 11.21
C ARG A 134 -4.16 -7.56 10.43
N ALA A 135 -3.73 -8.54 9.64
CA ALA A 135 -2.59 -8.40 8.76
C ALA A 135 -2.80 -7.30 7.71
N CYS A 136 -4.00 -7.18 7.11
CA CYS A 136 -4.32 -6.09 6.18
C CYS A 136 -4.20 -4.72 6.83
N ILE A 137 -4.71 -4.54 8.06
CA ILE A 137 -4.72 -3.24 8.76
C ILE A 137 -3.30 -2.83 9.18
N PHE A 138 -2.42 -3.80 9.44
CA PHE A 138 -1.07 -3.53 9.95
C PHE A 138 0.06 -3.92 9.00
N HIS A 139 -0.23 -4.17 7.72
CA HIS A 139 0.80 -4.46 6.70
C HIS A 139 1.87 -3.35 6.65
N ASP A 140 1.44 -2.12 6.93
CA ASP A 140 2.24 -0.90 6.84
C ASP A 140 2.71 -0.32 8.19
N ILE A 141 2.48 -1.01 9.32
CA ILE A 141 2.82 -0.49 10.65
C ILE A 141 4.32 -0.20 10.80
N GLY A 142 5.18 -0.90 10.05
CA GLY A 142 6.62 -0.70 9.99
C GLY A 142 7.06 0.66 9.43
N LYS A 143 6.19 1.40 8.71
CA LYS A 143 6.50 2.75 8.21
C LYS A 143 6.83 3.74 9.32
N ILE A 144 6.41 3.48 10.57
CA ILE A 144 6.81 4.30 11.74
C ILE A 144 8.32 4.29 12.01
N ALA A 145 9.06 3.31 11.46
CA ALA A 145 10.51 3.21 11.59
C ALA A 145 11.27 4.07 10.58
N ILE A 146 10.61 4.52 9.51
CA ILE A 146 11.17 5.42 8.50
C ILE A 146 11.09 6.86 9.05
N PRO A 147 11.94 7.82 8.64
CA PRO A 147 11.71 9.23 8.97
C PRO A 147 10.45 9.77 8.27
N ILE A 148 9.63 10.55 8.98
CA ILE A 148 8.34 11.04 8.43
C ILE A 148 8.57 11.96 7.23
N GLU A 149 9.67 12.71 7.27
CA GLU A 149 10.11 13.62 6.22
C GLU A 149 10.43 12.90 4.90
N VAL A 150 10.84 11.62 4.99
CA VAL A 150 11.08 10.78 3.82
C VAL A 150 9.76 10.28 3.25
N LEU A 151 8.83 9.83 4.12
CA LEU A 151 7.53 9.30 3.71
C LEU A 151 6.62 10.37 3.09
N THR A 152 6.54 11.55 3.71
CA THR A 152 5.66 12.65 3.27
C THR A 152 6.36 13.61 2.30
N ASN A 153 7.34 13.10 1.54
CA ASN A 153 8.15 13.89 0.62
C ASN A 153 7.31 14.67 -0.44
N PRO A 154 7.26 16.01 -0.40
CA PRO A 154 6.40 16.81 -1.28
C PRO A 154 6.82 16.81 -2.76
N LEU A 155 8.00 16.28 -3.10
CA LEU A 155 8.57 16.41 -4.45
C LEU A 155 7.85 15.54 -5.49
N SER A 156 7.60 16.14 -6.66
CA SER A 156 7.12 15.40 -7.82
C SER A 156 8.23 14.54 -8.44
N ASP A 157 7.87 13.61 -9.34
CA ASP A 157 8.87 12.83 -10.07
C ASP A 157 9.79 13.72 -10.93
N THR A 158 9.25 14.79 -11.50
CA THR A 158 10.02 15.77 -12.27
C THR A 158 11.00 16.53 -11.38
N ASP A 159 10.62 16.88 -10.15
CA ASP A 159 11.53 17.52 -9.19
C ASP A 159 12.64 16.56 -8.75
N CYS A 160 12.30 15.29 -8.54
CA CYS A 160 13.28 14.24 -8.26
C CYS A 160 14.27 14.07 -9.42
N ALA A 161 13.79 14.07 -10.66
CA ALA A 161 14.64 14.01 -11.85
C ALA A 161 15.58 15.22 -11.97
N ARG A 162 15.10 16.43 -11.64
CA ARG A 162 15.97 17.63 -11.58
C ARG A 162 17.08 17.49 -10.55
N LEU A 163 16.79 16.91 -9.38
CA LEU A 163 17.80 16.65 -8.36
C LEU A 163 18.84 15.65 -8.85
N LEU A 164 18.43 14.54 -9.47
CA LEU A 164 19.35 13.58 -10.09
C LEU A 164 20.25 14.24 -11.15
N PHE A 165 19.69 15.13 -11.97
CA PHE A 165 20.46 15.84 -13.01
C PHE A 165 21.49 16.82 -12.45
N ALA A 166 21.28 17.36 -11.26
CA ALA A 166 22.27 18.21 -10.60
C ALA A 166 23.55 17.43 -10.21
N PHE A 167 23.48 16.08 -10.17
CA PHE A 167 24.57 15.18 -9.79
C PHE A 167 24.74 14.02 -10.78
N PRO A 168 25.16 14.28 -12.04
CA PRO A 168 25.10 13.29 -13.13
C PRO A 168 25.99 12.06 -12.91
N GLU A 169 27.17 12.21 -12.29
CA GLU A 169 28.05 11.08 -11.98
C GLU A 169 27.44 10.14 -10.92
N GLU A 170 26.83 10.73 -9.89
CA GLU A 170 26.13 9.98 -8.83
C GLU A 170 24.88 9.29 -9.41
N THR A 171 24.11 10.00 -10.23
CA THR A 171 22.94 9.44 -10.93
C THR A 171 23.31 8.26 -11.80
N LEU A 172 24.42 8.34 -12.55
CA LEU A 172 24.88 7.20 -13.35
C LEU A 172 25.21 5.98 -12.45
N ALA A 173 25.91 6.19 -11.34
CA ALA A 173 26.23 5.12 -10.41
C ALA A 173 24.97 4.50 -9.79
N LEU A 174 23.99 5.33 -9.38
CA LEU A 174 22.71 4.89 -8.83
C LEU A 174 21.90 4.10 -9.84
N CYS A 175 21.80 4.58 -11.09
CA CYS A 175 21.12 3.86 -12.15
C CYS A 175 21.77 2.49 -12.40
N LEU A 176 23.11 2.42 -12.47
CA LEU A 176 23.80 1.15 -12.62
C LEU A 176 23.54 0.18 -11.46
N ALA A 177 23.53 0.68 -10.22
CA ALA A 177 23.19 -0.13 -9.04
C ALA A 177 21.77 -0.72 -9.13
N HIS A 178 20.83 0.03 -9.72
CA HIS A 178 19.45 -0.41 -9.98
C HIS A 178 19.27 -1.12 -11.33
N LYS A 179 20.36 -1.53 -12.00
CA LYS A 179 20.35 -2.22 -13.31
C LYS A 179 19.67 -1.40 -14.43
N ILE A 180 19.65 -0.07 -14.28
CA ILE A 180 19.15 0.88 -15.28
C ILE A 180 20.32 1.29 -16.18
N GLN A 181 20.23 0.95 -17.47
CA GLN A 181 21.19 1.39 -18.47
C GLN A 181 20.69 2.67 -19.12
N LEU A 182 21.35 3.79 -18.82
CA LEU A 182 21.02 5.08 -19.41
C LEU A 182 21.77 5.28 -20.74
N PRO A 183 21.06 5.61 -21.83
CA PRO A 183 21.69 6.13 -23.03
C PRO A 183 22.44 7.43 -22.69
N GLN A 184 23.62 7.63 -23.26
CA GLN A 184 24.43 8.83 -22.97
C GLN A 184 23.64 10.14 -23.13
N LYS A 185 22.78 10.22 -24.16
CA LYS A 185 21.91 11.37 -24.42
C LYS A 185 20.98 11.74 -23.25
N MET A 186 20.61 10.77 -22.41
CA MET A 186 19.72 11.00 -21.25
C MET A 186 20.42 11.77 -20.14
N LEU A 187 21.75 11.77 -20.09
CA LEU A 187 22.54 12.48 -19.09
C LEU A 187 23.06 13.83 -19.59
N THR A 188 23.16 14.02 -20.92
CA THR A 188 23.75 15.22 -21.52
C THR A 188 22.72 16.20 -22.07
N ASP A 189 21.67 15.70 -22.72
CA ASP A 189 20.80 16.53 -23.58
C ASP A 189 19.31 16.40 -23.26
N ALA A 190 18.90 15.38 -22.51
CA ALA A 190 17.50 15.18 -22.16
C ALA A 190 17.02 16.21 -21.14
N SER A 191 15.74 16.55 -21.22
CA SER A 191 15.00 17.24 -20.16
C SER A 191 14.65 16.30 -19.00
N PRO A 192 14.39 16.83 -17.78
CA PRO A 192 13.89 16.02 -16.67
C PRO A 192 12.62 15.24 -17.03
N GLU A 193 11.73 15.82 -17.83
CA GLU A 193 10.49 15.19 -18.28
C GLU A 193 10.75 14.00 -19.22
N GLU A 194 11.69 14.13 -20.16
CA GLU A 194 12.12 13.02 -21.02
C GLU A 194 12.79 11.91 -20.22
N PHE A 195 13.55 12.26 -19.18
CA PHE A 195 14.16 11.28 -18.28
C PHE A 195 13.13 10.51 -17.47
N VAL A 196 12.15 11.21 -16.91
CA VAL A 196 11.00 10.61 -16.20
C VAL A 196 10.27 9.65 -17.13
N ASP A 197 9.92 10.08 -18.35
CA ASP A 197 9.23 9.26 -19.35
C ASP A 197 10.06 8.03 -19.75
N TYR A 198 11.37 8.20 -19.91
CA TYR A 198 12.29 7.10 -20.23
C TYR A 198 12.34 6.04 -19.12
N LEU A 199 12.53 6.46 -17.86
CA LEU A 199 12.53 5.56 -16.71
C LEU A 199 11.20 4.80 -16.59
N TYR A 200 10.07 5.49 -16.77
CA TYR A 200 8.76 4.86 -16.73
C TYR A 200 8.53 3.86 -17.86
N LYS A 201 8.79 4.24 -19.11
CA LYS A 201 8.50 3.40 -20.27
C LYS A 201 9.43 2.19 -20.38
N THR A 202 10.70 2.37 -20.04
CA THR A 202 11.73 1.34 -20.27
C THR A 202 11.94 0.47 -19.04
N TYR A 203 11.95 1.07 -17.85
CA TYR A 203 12.30 0.37 -16.61
C TYR A 203 11.14 0.23 -15.63
N LYS A 204 10.02 0.93 -15.85
CA LYS A 204 8.88 0.99 -14.92
C LYS A 204 9.28 1.50 -13.54
N VAL A 205 10.30 2.37 -13.49
CA VAL A 205 10.86 2.92 -12.26
C VAL A 205 10.54 4.41 -12.16
N ARG A 206 10.19 4.88 -10.96
CA ARG A 206 10.04 6.31 -10.66
C ARG A 206 11.41 6.92 -10.33
N PRO A 207 11.70 8.17 -10.70
CA PRO A 207 12.92 8.86 -10.27
C PRO A 207 13.11 8.86 -8.75
N LEU A 208 12.02 9.03 -7.99
CA LEU A 208 12.05 8.99 -6.52
C LEU A 208 12.68 7.70 -5.98
N THR A 209 12.36 6.54 -6.58
CA THR A 209 12.84 5.20 -6.19
C THR A 209 14.35 5.13 -6.03
N ILE A 210 15.08 5.78 -6.93
CA ILE A 210 16.54 5.74 -7.00
C ILE A 210 17.21 6.98 -6.39
N LEU A 211 16.44 7.95 -5.92
CA LEU A 211 16.95 9.19 -5.36
C LEU A 211 17.45 8.96 -3.93
N PRO A 212 18.71 9.31 -3.62
CA PRO A 212 19.22 9.28 -2.26
C PRO A 212 18.42 10.15 -1.29
N VAL A 213 18.21 9.65 -0.07
CA VAL A 213 17.39 10.34 0.93
C VAL A 213 17.94 11.72 1.32
N LYS A 214 19.26 11.95 1.26
CA LYS A 214 19.86 13.27 1.51
C LYS A 214 19.25 14.39 0.66
N PHE A 215 18.73 14.07 -0.53
CA PHE A 215 18.12 15.05 -1.43
C PHE A 215 16.66 15.39 -1.08
N LEU A 216 16.01 14.56 -0.26
CA LEU A 216 14.64 14.76 0.22
C LEU A 216 14.57 15.63 1.47
N LEU A 217 15.72 15.88 2.10
CA LEU A 217 15.79 16.44 3.44
C LEU A 217 16.40 17.85 3.44
N THR A 218 15.90 18.68 4.34
CA THR A 218 16.53 19.95 4.71
C THR A 218 17.66 19.73 5.73
N LYS A 219 18.55 20.71 5.88
CA LYS A 219 19.67 20.64 6.84
C LYS A 219 19.23 20.35 8.28
N ASP A 220 18.09 20.87 8.70
CA ASP A 220 17.57 20.66 10.05
C ASP A 220 17.06 19.22 10.25
N GLN A 221 16.58 18.58 9.17
CA GLN A 221 16.07 17.21 9.18
C GLN A 221 17.20 16.16 9.10
N PHE A 222 18.39 16.52 8.60
CA PHE A 222 19.51 15.58 8.42
C PHE A 222 19.86 14.82 9.70
N ARG A 223 19.95 15.53 10.84
CA ARG A 223 20.33 14.90 12.11
C ARG A 223 19.30 13.86 12.54
N VAL A 224 18.03 14.24 12.51
CA VAL A 224 16.87 13.41 12.89
C VAL A 224 16.79 12.17 12.01
N ALA A 225 16.85 12.36 10.68
CA ALA A 225 16.76 11.27 9.72
C ALA A 225 17.97 10.34 9.80
N SER A 226 19.19 10.89 9.88
CA SER A 226 20.43 10.09 9.98
C SER A 226 20.41 9.16 11.20
N GLU A 227 19.96 9.64 12.37
CA GLU A 227 19.84 8.80 13.57
C GLU A 227 18.81 7.67 13.41
N LYS A 228 17.68 7.92 12.73
CA LYS A 228 16.68 6.86 12.44
C LYS A 228 17.21 5.85 11.43
N LEU A 229 17.77 6.33 10.31
CA LEU A 229 18.32 5.49 9.24
C LEU A 229 19.44 4.58 9.74
N ALA A 230 20.37 5.13 10.53
CA ALA A 230 21.51 4.37 11.05
C ALA A 230 21.08 3.16 11.93
N ARG A 231 19.94 3.25 12.63
CA ARG A 231 19.41 2.13 13.44
C ARG A 231 18.90 0.98 12.58
N ASN A 232 18.56 1.25 11.34
CA ASN A 232 18.11 0.29 10.36
C ASN A 232 19.23 -0.10 9.39
N GLY A 233 20.49 0.26 9.68
CA GLY A 233 21.64 -0.05 8.81
C GLY A 233 21.71 0.79 7.53
N LEU A 234 20.96 1.90 7.47
CA LEU A 234 20.86 2.78 6.31
C LEU A 234 21.64 4.07 6.53
N THR A 235 21.96 4.76 5.43
CA THR A 235 22.62 6.07 5.46
C THR A 235 21.78 7.10 4.70
N LEU A 236 22.20 8.37 4.73
CA LEU A 236 21.57 9.41 3.91
C LEU A 236 21.82 9.21 2.40
N ASP A 237 22.78 8.36 2.02
CA ASP A 237 23.05 8.00 0.63
C ASP A 237 22.19 6.82 0.15
N SER A 238 21.51 6.13 1.07
CA SER A 238 20.53 5.10 0.71
C SER A 238 19.40 5.68 -0.12
N THR A 239 18.91 4.92 -1.09
CA THR A 239 17.82 5.36 -1.97
C THR A 239 16.47 5.29 -1.27
N PHE A 240 15.49 6.03 -1.78
CA PHE A 240 14.12 5.95 -1.28
C PHE A 240 13.58 4.50 -1.26
N SER A 241 13.89 3.70 -2.29
CA SER A 241 13.48 2.29 -2.33
C SER A 241 14.10 1.48 -1.19
N GLU A 242 15.42 1.59 -0.99
CA GLU A 242 16.11 0.87 0.09
C GLU A 242 15.57 1.26 1.47
N VAL A 243 15.20 2.52 1.65
CA VAL A 243 14.57 3.00 2.89
C VAL A 243 13.14 2.51 3.03
N LEU A 244 12.37 2.43 1.95
CA LEU A 244 11.04 1.85 2.00
C LEU A 244 11.09 0.35 2.31
N ASP A 245 12.00 -0.42 1.73
CA ASP A 245 12.07 -1.88 1.87
C ASP A 245 12.16 -2.35 3.32
N ILE A 246 12.66 -1.51 4.24
CA ILE A 246 12.72 -1.87 5.67
C ILE A 246 11.34 -1.99 6.31
N HIS A 247 10.29 -1.38 5.76
CA HIS A 247 9.00 -1.33 6.43
C HIS A 247 8.37 -2.71 6.55
N GLU A 248 8.56 -3.62 5.58
CA GLU A 248 8.06 -4.99 5.67
C GLU A 248 8.67 -5.72 6.88
N LEU A 249 10.00 -5.66 7.00
CA LEU A 249 10.73 -6.22 8.13
C LEU A 249 10.26 -5.61 9.46
N LYS A 250 10.06 -4.29 9.49
CA LYS A 250 9.61 -3.61 10.71
C LYS A 250 8.14 -3.87 11.04
N SER A 251 7.28 -4.07 10.06
CA SER A 251 5.91 -4.51 10.27
C SER A 251 5.90 -5.88 10.93
N GLN A 252 6.71 -6.82 10.41
CA GLN A 252 6.88 -8.14 11.00
C GLN A 252 7.38 -8.07 12.45
N GLU A 253 8.50 -7.37 12.71
CA GLU A 253 9.08 -7.25 14.05
C GLU A 253 8.08 -6.65 15.07
N ILE A 254 7.32 -5.63 14.66
CA ILE A 254 6.33 -4.99 15.54
C ILE A 254 5.20 -5.96 15.87
N LEU A 255 4.64 -6.64 14.86
CA LEU A 255 3.54 -7.59 15.04
C LEU A 255 3.96 -8.79 15.91
N GLU A 256 5.13 -9.37 15.69
CA GLU A 256 5.71 -10.44 16.53
C GLU A 256 5.89 -9.97 17.98
N SER A 257 6.43 -8.76 18.19
CA SER A 257 6.60 -8.20 19.55
C SER A 257 5.28 -8.00 20.29
N GLU A 258 4.19 -7.88 19.53
CA GLU A 258 2.83 -7.73 20.01
C GLU A 258 2.06 -9.09 19.99
N GLY A 259 2.74 -10.21 19.76
CA GLY A 259 2.16 -11.55 19.84
C GLY A 259 1.22 -11.91 18.69
N TYR A 260 1.34 -11.21 17.57
CA TYR A 260 0.60 -11.44 16.32
C TYR A 260 1.50 -12.15 15.30
N ASP A 261 2.07 -13.31 15.68
CA ASP A 261 3.11 -14.01 14.90
C ASP A 261 2.64 -14.45 13.50
N THR A 262 1.37 -14.78 13.36
CA THR A 262 0.80 -15.20 12.07
C THR A 262 0.54 -13.99 11.19
N GLU A 263 -0.06 -12.95 11.74
CA GLU A 263 -0.26 -11.67 11.06
C GLU A 263 1.06 -11.08 10.61
N ALA A 264 2.11 -11.18 11.43
CA ALA A 264 3.46 -10.70 11.12
C ALA A 264 4.04 -11.36 9.87
N GLN A 265 3.84 -12.66 9.69
CA GLN A 265 4.32 -13.39 8.51
C GLN A 265 3.54 -13.03 7.24
N ILE A 266 2.24 -12.77 7.35
CA ILE A 266 1.41 -12.35 6.22
C ILE A 266 1.76 -10.89 5.84
N ALA A 267 1.76 -9.99 6.82
CA ALA A 267 2.07 -8.57 6.66
C ALA A 267 3.52 -8.32 6.26
N GLY A 268 4.48 -9.10 6.76
CA GLY A 268 5.91 -8.94 6.46
C GLY A 268 6.34 -9.43 5.08
N SER A 269 5.42 -9.89 4.24
CA SER A 269 5.71 -10.45 2.91
C SER A 269 4.73 -9.98 1.84
N HIS A 270 4.11 -8.81 2.03
CA HIS A 270 3.09 -8.31 1.12
C HIS A 270 3.68 -7.70 -0.16
N HIS A 271 4.94 -7.28 -0.20
CA HIS A 271 5.62 -6.88 -1.45
C HIS A 271 6.62 -7.91 -1.97
N THR A 272 7.13 -8.79 -1.10
CA THR A 272 8.25 -9.68 -1.43
C THR A 272 7.85 -10.85 -2.35
N ASP A 273 8.56 -10.99 -3.48
CA ASP A 273 8.39 -12.11 -4.42
C ASP A 273 9.04 -13.43 -3.97
N ASN A 274 9.66 -13.46 -2.77
CA ASN A 274 10.42 -14.60 -2.28
C ASN A 274 9.55 -15.52 -1.39
N ARG A 275 8.89 -16.47 -2.06
CA ARG A 275 7.71 -17.24 -1.64
C ARG A 275 7.96 -18.41 -0.69
N ASP A 276 8.72 -18.23 0.39
CA ASP A 276 8.71 -19.22 1.49
C ASP A 276 7.66 -18.88 2.55
N THR A 277 6.53 -18.37 2.08
CA THR A 277 5.36 -17.98 2.86
C THR A 277 4.48 -19.21 3.10
N ARG A 278 4.12 -19.40 4.38
CA ARG A 278 3.43 -20.61 4.87
C ARG A 278 1.90 -20.53 4.79
N PHE A 279 1.34 -19.34 4.54
CA PHE A 279 -0.10 -19.09 4.62
C PHE A 279 -0.68 -19.04 3.22
N ARG A 280 -1.03 -20.24 2.74
CA ARG A 280 -1.65 -20.41 1.44
C ARG A 280 -3.03 -20.99 1.61
N ILE A 281 -3.95 -20.59 0.75
CA ILE A 281 -5.27 -21.19 0.65
C ILE A 281 -5.46 -21.76 -0.75
N THR A 282 -6.18 -22.88 -0.83
CA THR A 282 -6.58 -23.46 -2.10
C THR A 282 -8.00 -23.03 -2.45
N ILE A 283 -8.16 -22.30 -3.54
CA ILE A 283 -9.47 -22.01 -4.12
C ILE A 283 -9.95 -23.26 -4.85
N GLY A 284 -10.87 -24.02 -4.25
CA GLY A 284 -11.29 -25.33 -4.72
C GLY A 284 -11.92 -25.30 -6.11
N THR A 285 -12.71 -24.26 -6.42
CA THR A 285 -13.35 -24.05 -7.73
C THR A 285 -12.34 -23.81 -8.85
N LEU A 286 -11.21 -23.17 -8.54
CA LEU A 286 -10.12 -22.90 -9.49
C LEU A 286 -8.99 -23.94 -9.40
N GLN A 287 -9.04 -24.82 -8.39
CA GLN A 287 -7.94 -25.61 -7.85
C GLN A 287 -6.59 -24.85 -7.87
N LEU A 288 -6.64 -23.61 -7.39
CA LEU A 288 -5.52 -22.68 -7.37
C LEU A 288 -5.06 -22.47 -5.93
N THR A 289 -3.76 -22.56 -5.69
CA THR A 289 -3.17 -22.15 -4.41
C THR A 289 -2.67 -20.71 -4.51
N ILE A 290 -3.17 -19.83 -3.65
CA ILE A 290 -2.71 -18.43 -3.53
C ILE A 290 -2.11 -18.18 -2.16
N ASP A 291 -1.18 -17.23 -2.09
CA ASP A 291 -0.74 -16.71 -0.80
C ASP A 291 -1.76 -15.71 -0.25
N LEU A 292 -1.87 -15.63 1.08
CA LEU A 292 -2.66 -14.58 1.69
C LEU A 292 -2.03 -13.20 1.49
N SER A 293 -0.70 -13.11 1.43
CA SER A 293 -0.02 -11.84 1.16
C SER A 293 -0.32 -11.31 -0.24
N ASP A 294 -0.60 -12.19 -1.22
CA ASP A 294 -1.02 -11.81 -2.58
C ASP A 294 -2.35 -11.03 -2.58
N ILE A 295 -3.28 -11.36 -1.69
CA ILE A 295 -4.57 -10.63 -1.56
C ILE A 295 -4.32 -9.23 -0.99
N ILE A 296 -3.49 -9.12 0.05
CA ILE A 296 -3.11 -7.83 0.65
C ILE A 296 -2.41 -6.96 -0.39
N HIS A 297 -1.48 -7.55 -1.16
CA HIS A 297 -0.71 -6.88 -2.19
C HIS A 297 -1.60 -6.27 -3.29
N LEU A 298 -2.57 -7.02 -3.80
CA LEU A 298 -3.51 -6.50 -4.79
C LEU A 298 -4.39 -5.39 -4.21
N ALA A 299 -4.89 -5.55 -2.98
CA ALA A 299 -5.66 -4.52 -2.30
C ALA A 299 -4.85 -3.24 -2.06
N ASP A 300 -3.58 -3.37 -1.67
CA ASP A 300 -2.64 -2.26 -1.47
C ASP A 300 -2.44 -1.49 -2.77
N ILE A 301 -2.14 -2.17 -3.88
CA ILE A 301 -1.99 -1.52 -5.20
C ILE A 301 -3.28 -0.82 -5.61
N GLU A 302 -4.43 -1.48 -5.47
CA GLU A 302 -5.72 -0.92 -5.84
C GLU A 302 -5.99 0.39 -5.07
N GLN A 303 -5.83 0.36 -3.75
CA GLN A 303 -5.96 1.54 -2.91
C GLN A 303 -4.95 2.61 -3.33
N ALA A 304 -3.67 2.24 -3.48
CA ALA A 304 -2.58 3.17 -3.69
C ALA A 304 -2.68 3.93 -5.01
N VAL A 305 -3.23 3.30 -6.04
CA VAL A 305 -3.42 3.90 -7.37
C VAL A 305 -4.74 4.66 -7.44
N GLY A 306 -5.82 4.13 -6.82
CA GLY A 306 -7.16 4.72 -6.84
C GLY A 306 -7.32 5.91 -5.90
N SER A 307 -6.47 6.06 -4.88
CA SER A 307 -6.55 7.15 -3.91
C SER A 307 -5.85 8.44 -4.37
N ALA A 308 -6.42 9.59 -3.99
CA ALA A 308 -5.75 10.88 -4.15
C ALA A 308 -4.72 11.07 -3.03
N ARG A 309 -3.51 11.47 -3.41
CA ARG A 309 -2.38 11.79 -2.52
C ARG A 309 -1.94 13.23 -2.75
N TYR A 310 -1.23 13.83 -1.79
CA TYR A 310 -0.81 15.24 -1.90
C TYR A 310 0.01 15.55 -3.18
N TYR A 311 0.72 14.54 -3.71
CA TYR A 311 1.59 14.64 -4.88
C TYR A 311 1.00 14.01 -6.15
N LYS A 312 -0.16 13.33 -6.07
CA LYS A 312 -0.74 12.61 -7.20
C LYS A 312 -2.27 12.52 -7.08
N PRO A 313 -3.03 12.95 -8.11
CA PRO A 313 -4.48 12.77 -8.09
C PRO A 313 -4.86 11.29 -8.18
N ALA A 314 -6.05 10.96 -7.66
CA ALA A 314 -6.69 9.66 -7.82
C ALA A 314 -6.76 9.28 -9.30
N LYS A 315 -6.54 8.00 -9.61
CA LYS A 315 -6.70 7.45 -10.95
C LYS A 315 -8.10 6.85 -11.14
N SER A 316 -8.55 6.78 -12.39
CA SER A 316 -9.77 6.09 -12.76
C SER A 316 -9.65 4.60 -12.47
N GLN A 317 -10.78 3.91 -12.26
CA GLN A 317 -10.78 2.46 -12.03
C GLN A 317 -10.12 1.71 -13.22
N ILE A 318 -10.28 2.20 -14.45
CA ILE A 318 -9.62 1.62 -15.63
C ILE A 318 -8.10 1.63 -15.50
N VAL A 319 -7.52 2.76 -15.09
CA VAL A 319 -6.06 2.87 -14.87
C VAL A 319 -5.62 1.99 -13.69
N VAL A 320 -6.44 1.86 -12.64
CA VAL A 320 -6.16 0.99 -11.49
C VAL A 320 -6.08 -0.47 -11.94
N LEU A 321 -7.09 -0.96 -12.67
CA LEU A 321 -7.13 -2.34 -13.18
C LEU A 321 -5.99 -2.64 -14.15
N ASP A 322 -5.68 -1.72 -15.07
CA ASP A 322 -4.53 -1.87 -15.97
C ASP A 322 -3.20 -1.94 -15.19
N THR A 323 -3.07 -1.16 -14.12
CA THR A 323 -1.89 -1.20 -13.24
C THR A 323 -1.77 -2.55 -12.53
N LEU A 324 -2.87 -3.12 -12.04
CA LEU A 324 -2.87 -4.47 -11.45
C LEU A 324 -2.41 -5.51 -12.48
N ILE A 325 -2.92 -5.45 -13.72
CA ILE A 325 -2.55 -6.36 -14.81
C ILE A 325 -1.04 -6.27 -15.10
N GLU A 326 -0.52 -5.07 -15.29
CA GLU A 326 0.91 -4.86 -15.55
C GLU A 326 1.77 -5.40 -14.40
N HIS A 327 1.31 -5.26 -13.16
CA HIS A 327 2.02 -5.75 -11.99
C HIS A 327 2.07 -7.29 -11.91
N VAL A 328 0.97 -7.97 -12.25
CA VAL A 328 0.91 -9.45 -12.16
C VAL A 328 1.48 -10.16 -13.38
N ARG A 329 1.68 -9.47 -14.51
CA ARG A 329 2.18 -10.06 -15.77
C ARG A 329 3.54 -10.73 -15.64
N SER A 330 4.43 -10.18 -14.81
CA SER A 330 5.76 -10.70 -14.54
C SER A 330 5.83 -11.64 -13.32
N ARG A 331 4.70 -11.86 -12.64
CA ARG A 331 4.61 -12.67 -11.42
C ARG A 331 4.03 -14.06 -11.72
N GLY A 332 4.24 -14.99 -10.79
CA GLY A 332 3.82 -16.38 -10.94
C GLY A 332 2.30 -16.55 -11.11
N ASN A 333 1.91 -17.69 -11.67
CA ASN A 333 0.55 -17.93 -12.19
C ASN A 333 -0.58 -17.78 -11.16
N GLY A 334 -0.33 -18.02 -9.87
CA GLY A 334 -1.36 -17.91 -8.84
C GLY A 334 -1.88 -16.48 -8.64
N LEU A 335 -0.98 -15.53 -8.43
CA LEU A 335 -1.32 -14.12 -8.34
C LEU A 335 -2.00 -13.61 -9.63
N ARG A 336 -1.54 -14.07 -10.80
CA ARG A 336 -2.15 -13.71 -12.09
C ARG A 336 -3.59 -14.21 -12.22
N ALA A 337 -3.87 -15.44 -11.79
CA ALA A 337 -5.21 -16.00 -11.80
C ALA A 337 -6.15 -15.32 -10.80
N LEU A 338 -5.66 -14.96 -9.60
CA LEU A 338 -6.41 -14.16 -8.63
C LEU A 338 -6.77 -12.79 -9.21
N ALA A 339 -5.78 -12.09 -9.79
CA ALA A 339 -6.00 -10.80 -10.43
C ALA A 339 -6.96 -10.89 -11.61
N HIS A 340 -6.99 -12.00 -12.36
CA HIS A 340 -8.00 -12.21 -13.41
C HIS A 340 -9.41 -12.19 -12.84
N VAL A 341 -9.70 -12.97 -11.79
CA VAL A 341 -11.03 -13.01 -11.18
C VAL A 341 -11.41 -11.64 -10.63
N TRP A 342 -10.46 -10.98 -9.96
CA TRP A 342 -10.65 -9.64 -9.39
C TRP A 342 -10.97 -8.59 -10.46
N VAL A 343 -10.16 -8.52 -11.52
CA VAL A 343 -10.35 -7.56 -12.62
C VAL A 343 -11.65 -7.83 -13.36
N ALA A 344 -11.99 -9.10 -13.61
CA ALA A 344 -13.21 -9.45 -14.31
C ALA A 344 -14.47 -9.11 -13.49
N ASP A 345 -14.43 -9.30 -12.17
CA ASP A 345 -15.48 -8.88 -11.24
C ASP A 345 -15.67 -7.36 -11.24
N GLU A 346 -14.58 -6.58 -11.15
CA GLU A 346 -14.63 -5.12 -11.20
C GLU A 346 -15.24 -4.60 -12.51
N VAL A 347 -14.83 -5.17 -13.65
CA VAL A 347 -15.39 -4.80 -14.96
C VAL A 347 -16.86 -5.18 -15.07
N ALA A 348 -17.28 -6.34 -14.55
CA ALA A 348 -18.67 -6.78 -14.57
C ALA A 348 -19.60 -5.87 -13.76
N ASN A 349 -19.07 -5.23 -12.72
CA ASN A 349 -19.80 -4.29 -11.86
C ASN A 349 -19.81 -2.85 -12.41
N MET A 350 -19.08 -2.55 -13.49
CA MET A 350 -19.14 -1.23 -14.14
C MET A 350 -20.44 -1.05 -14.94
N SER A 351 -20.99 0.18 -14.90
CA SER A 351 -22.15 0.51 -15.72
C SER A 351 -21.82 0.52 -17.21
N LYS A 352 -22.82 0.25 -18.06
CA LYS A 352 -22.66 0.30 -19.53
C LYS A 352 -22.30 1.70 -20.00
N GLU A 353 -22.84 2.71 -19.32
CA GLU A 353 -22.55 4.12 -19.56
C GLU A 353 -21.07 4.41 -19.32
N THR A 354 -20.53 3.99 -18.17
CA THR A 354 -19.11 4.13 -17.83
C THR A 354 -18.21 3.47 -18.88
N LEU A 355 -18.50 2.23 -19.26
CA LEU A 355 -17.71 1.51 -20.27
C LEU A 355 -17.76 2.23 -21.64
N SER A 356 -18.94 2.71 -22.06
CA SER A 356 -19.08 3.42 -23.34
C SER A 356 -18.37 4.78 -23.36
N GLU A 357 -18.26 5.45 -22.21
CA GLU A 357 -17.49 6.69 -22.07
C GLU A 357 -15.99 6.41 -22.20
N VAL A 358 -15.49 5.37 -21.54
CA VAL A 358 -14.07 4.95 -21.61
C VAL A 358 -13.68 4.55 -23.03
N GLU A 359 -14.52 3.77 -23.73
CA GLU A 359 -14.29 3.36 -25.12
C GLU A 359 -14.13 4.53 -26.10
N LYS A 360 -14.73 5.68 -25.80
CA LYS A 360 -14.68 6.89 -26.65
C LYS A 360 -13.59 7.87 -26.21
N GLY A 361 -12.96 7.63 -25.07
CA GLY A 361 -12.01 8.55 -24.43
C GLY A 361 -10.55 8.13 -24.58
N ASP A 362 -9.69 8.82 -23.84
CA ASP A 362 -8.22 8.61 -23.86
C ASP A 362 -7.78 7.27 -23.22
N GLU A 363 -8.70 6.59 -22.51
CA GLU A 363 -8.44 5.33 -21.80
C GLU A 363 -8.88 4.08 -22.59
N ALA A 364 -9.34 4.24 -23.84
CA ALA A 364 -9.85 3.13 -24.66
C ALA A 364 -8.83 2.00 -24.85
N SER A 365 -7.54 2.33 -25.01
CA SER A 365 -6.47 1.33 -25.17
C SER A 365 -6.21 0.53 -23.89
N LEU A 366 -6.41 1.13 -22.72
CA LEU A 366 -6.30 0.44 -21.43
C LEU A 366 -7.46 -0.54 -21.25
N LEU A 367 -8.68 -0.12 -21.61
CA LEU A 367 -9.85 -0.99 -21.60
C LEU A 367 -9.69 -2.18 -22.56
N GLU A 368 -9.13 -1.96 -23.76
CA GLU A 368 -8.79 -3.05 -24.69
C GLU A 368 -7.77 -4.02 -24.06
N ASN A 369 -6.75 -3.50 -23.37
CA ASN A 369 -5.76 -4.32 -22.67
C ASN A 369 -6.39 -5.16 -21.53
N ILE A 370 -7.34 -4.58 -20.79
CA ILE A 370 -8.10 -5.27 -19.75
C ILE A 370 -8.92 -6.42 -20.34
N PHE A 371 -9.71 -6.15 -21.39
CA PHE A 371 -10.50 -7.20 -22.04
C PHE A 371 -9.63 -8.29 -22.66
N LYS A 372 -8.49 -7.92 -23.24
CA LYS A 372 -7.51 -8.88 -23.75
C LYS A 372 -6.97 -9.78 -22.64
N PHE A 373 -6.60 -9.21 -21.50
CA PHE A 373 -6.14 -9.98 -20.33
C PHE A 373 -7.22 -10.96 -19.85
N ILE A 374 -8.45 -10.49 -19.65
CA ILE A 374 -9.59 -11.35 -19.26
C ILE A 374 -9.78 -12.49 -20.27
N HIS A 375 -9.79 -12.18 -21.57
CA HIS A 375 -9.98 -13.19 -22.61
C HIS A 375 -8.83 -14.21 -22.67
N GLU A 376 -7.58 -13.78 -22.52
CA GLU A 376 -6.42 -14.66 -22.50
C GLU A 376 -6.46 -15.64 -21.33
N GLU A 377 -6.79 -15.15 -20.13
CA GLU A 377 -6.90 -16.00 -18.93
C GLU A 377 -8.13 -16.91 -18.98
N GLN A 378 -9.27 -16.44 -19.49
CA GLN A 378 -10.43 -17.29 -19.72
C GLN A 378 -10.14 -18.42 -20.72
N LYS A 379 -9.48 -18.11 -21.85
CA LYS A 379 -9.12 -19.12 -22.86
C LYS A 379 -8.15 -20.15 -22.31
N LYS A 380 -7.23 -19.73 -21.43
CA LYS A 380 -6.37 -20.65 -20.68
C LYS A 380 -7.18 -21.51 -19.71
N SER A 381 -8.20 -20.99 -19.05
CA SER A 381 -9.12 -21.82 -18.25
C SER A 381 -9.82 -22.88 -19.10
N ASP A 382 -10.39 -22.47 -20.24
CA ASP A 382 -11.23 -23.33 -21.09
C ASP A 382 -10.42 -24.43 -21.80
N LYS A 383 -9.19 -24.12 -22.25
CA LYS A 383 -8.31 -25.06 -22.98
C LYS A 383 -7.96 -26.30 -22.15
N TYR A 384 -7.88 -26.15 -20.84
CA TYR A 384 -7.47 -27.20 -19.93
C TYR A 384 -8.67 -27.86 -19.23
N GLY A 385 -9.90 -27.63 -19.72
CA GLY A 385 -11.13 -28.16 -19.13
C GLY A 385 -11.49 -27.54 -17.77
N ASN A 386 -10.52 -26.92 -17.09
CA ASN A 386 -10.65 -25.93 -16.03
C ASN A 386 -9.28 -25.20 -15.85
N LEU A 387 -9.28 -24.08 -15.13
CA LEU A 387 -8.08 -23.29 -14.82
C LEU A 387 -6.99 -24.10 -14.09
N SER A 388 -7.35 -25.19 -13.40
CA SER A 388 -6.40 -25.97 -12.61
C SER A 388 -5.38 -26.78 -13.41
N GLU A 389 -5.79 -27.39 -14.52
CA GLU A 389 -4.88 -28.19 -15.35
C GLU A 389 -3.85 -27.30 -16.06
N TYR A 390 -4.20 -26.04 -16.36
CA TYR A 390 -3.27 -25.03 -16.86
C TYR A 390 -2.22 -24.68 -15.81
N LEU A 391 -2.67 -24.33 -14.60
CA LEU A 391 -1.79 -23.86 -13.53
C LEU A 391 -0.81 -24.94 -13.06
N ARG A 392 -1.19 -26.22 -13.10
CA ARG A 392 -0.30 -27.37 -12.80
C ARG A 392 0.72 -27.66 -13.89
N SER A 393 0.49 -27.24 -15.14
CA SER A 393 1.40 -27.53 -16.26
C SER A 393 2.64 -26.62 -16.30
N GLU A 394 2.66 -25.58 -15.47
CA GLU A 394 3.65 -24.49 -15.49
C GLU A 394 4.36 -24.31 -14.13
N VAL A 395 4.12 -25.21 -13.17
CA VAL A 395 4.92 -25.43 -11.94
C VAL A 395 5.84 -26.61 -12.20
#